data_AF-A0A4Q7E9B5-F1
#
_entry.id   AF-A0A4Q7E9B5-F1
#
_cell.length_a   1.000
_cell.length_b   1.000
_cell.length_c   1.000
_cell.angle_alpha   90.00
_cell.angle_beta   90.00
_cell.angle_gamma   90.00
#
_symmetry.space_group_name_H-M   'P 1'
#
loop_
_entity.id
_entity.type
_entity.pdbx_description
1 polymer ?
#
loop_
_entity_poly.entity_id
_entity_poly.type
_entity_poly.pdbx_seq_one_letter_code
_entity_poly.pdbx_strand_id
1 'polypeptide(L)'
;MERRAICHLLRHDLKVIEEEDTPDTIQHVIDRKRIEIERLTEQLQSRLPKGRDPNHERFVEKLEIAVALPDCSPEHWDPEEFDEWRIQKQISELNTLPYPILFGSASDLYWDILDNTTSATTVSAQKKSRKSKRPNERLQVRFKGLDEHKLRIQCDRRQLKIFRQFSTDYISNKLLPKDEKFGEGLCALRSACLIWKADPEASANRKNRQKASLRKDSRLRELLEQNKVCLIDYPWETHRLYLHCTFDSRLLTQQGTEQVRLQKLEAAQKSVEKIKERQAGDPSITLTENEKARFKAKQTSISRLERNRPPERPECQIYQPNPNIVLGVSLSRHEPVTVVVFNKEKNQVLECCSTESLLKRRGIISPRNKQSIVKLQHEQQQLLRRWRRQRHYNLYQRPEEQKQGDYHQHDAESQLGDYLDRLIAARVTELAVRRQAIAIVLPGLQNIREGVESDIQARAKKKHPHHKKLQAQYAKQYRREFHRWSFGRLGQYITEAAKQQGIVIYKGWQPKHGNEQEKAMAVITSATT
;
A
#
# COMPACT_ATOMS: atom_id res chain seq x y z
N MET A 1 -29.26 27.39 -37.89
CA MET A 1 -27.82 27.59 -37.61
C MET A 1 -27.46 27.14 -36.19
N GLU A 2 -28.17 27.63 -35.17
CA GLU A 2 -27.88 27.35 -33.76
C GLU A 2 -27.82 25.86 -33.37
N ARG A 3 -28.78 25.04 -33.78
CA ARG A 3 -28.76 23.59 -33.50
C ARG A 3 -27.54 22.88 -34.11
N ARG A 4 -27.08 23.29 -35.29
CA ARG A 4 -25.90 22.70 -35.94
C ARG A 4 -24.62 23.07 -35.18
N ALA A 5 -24.51 24.32 -34.73
CA ALA A 5 -23.41 24.77 -33.89
C ALA A 5 -23.38 24.04 -32.53
N ILE A 6 -24.54 23.89 -31.88
CA ILE A 6 -24.65 23.12 -30.63
C ILE A 6 -24.28 21.65 -30.85
N CYS A 7 -24.78 21.01 -31.91
CA CYS A 7 -24.43 19.63 -32.23
C CYS A 7 -22.94 19.45 -32.56
N HIS A 8 -22.34 20.42 -33.23
CA HIS A 8 -20.90 20.44 -33.51
C HIS A 8 -20.09 20.53 -32.20
N LEU A 9 -20.43 21.48 -31.32
CA LEU A 9 -19.80 21.60 -30.01
C LEU A 9 -19.98 20.32 -29.16
N LEU A 10 -21.18 19.76 -29.08
CA LEU A 10 -21.42 18.53 -28.33
C LEU A 10 -20.65 17.32 -28.90
N ARG A 11 -20.40 17.29 -30.21
CA ARG A 11 -19.63 16.22 -30.87
C ARG A 11 -18.14 16.29 -30.54
N HIS A 12 -17.59 17.49 -30.41
CA HIS A 12 -16.16 17.72 -30.22
C HIS A 12 -15.80 18.10 -28.77
N ASP A 13 -16.55 17.61 -27.78
CA ASP A 13 -16.33 17.90 -26.35
C ASP A 13 -16.25 19.42 -26.06
N LEU A 14 -17.18 20.18 -26.65
CA LEU A 14 -17.33 21.65 -26.60
C LEU A 14 -16.19 22.44 -27.26
N LYS A 15 -15.46 21.84 -28.22
CA LYS A 15 -14.42 22.52 -29.00
C LYS A 15 -14.89 22.88 -30.41
N VAL A 16 -14.38 23.99 -30.92
CA VAL A 16 -14.50 24.36 -32.32
C VAL A 16 -13.30 23.78 -33.05
N ILE A 17 -13.53 22.78 -33.89
CA ILE A 17 -12.54 22.20 -34.80
C ILE A 17 -12.84 22.76 -36.19
N GLU A 18 -11.81 23.23 -36.90
CA GLU A 18 -11.95 23.84 -38.23
C GLU A 18 -11.98 22.79 -39.35
N GLU A 19 -11.49 21.57 -39.08
CA GLU A 19 -11.52 20.45 -40.02
C GLU A 19 -12.93 19.86 -40.18
N GLU A 20 -13.40 19.73 -41.42
CA GLU A 20 -14.69 19.10 -41.71
C GLU A 20 -14.64 17.59 -41.45
N ASP A 21 -15.58 17.10 -40.64
CA ASP A 21 -15.76 15.67 -40.41
C ASP A 21 -16.14 14.93 -41.70
N THR A 22 -15.35 13.92 -42.08
CA THR A 22 -15.78 12.99 -43.14
C THR A 22 -17.05 12.21 -42.71
N PRO A 23 -17.96 11.85 -43.63
CA PRO A 23 -19.19 11.12 -43.27
C PRO A 23 -18.91 9.81 -42.51
N ASP A 24 -17.78 9.19 -42.82
CA ASP A 24 -17.25 7.98 -42.18
C ASP A 24 -16.89 8.16 -40.70
N THR A 25 -16.31 9.29 -40.30
CA THR A 25 -15.98 9.57 -38.90
C THR A 25 -17.24 9.81 -38.09
N ILE A 26 -18.22 10.50 -38.68
CA ILE A 26 -19.53 10.75 -38.07
C ILE A 26 -20.26 9.44 -37.79
N GLN A 27 -20.34 8.56 -38.80
CA GLN A 27 -21.01 7.27 -38.67
C GLN A 27 -20.36 6.41 -37.58
N HIS A 28 -19.03 6.39 -37.53
CA HIS A 28 -18.29 5.68 -36.49
C HIS A 28 -18.57 6.22 -35.07
N VAL A 29 -18.67 7.54 -34.90
CA VAL A 29 -19.02 8.17 -33.62
C VAL A 29 -20.44 7.79 -33.19
N ILE A 30 -21.40 7.79 -34.12
CA ILE A 30 -22.79 7.39 -33.86
C ILE A 30 -22.85 5.92 -33.42
N ASP A 31 -22.22 5.03 -34.18
CA ASP A 31 -22.24 3.59 -33.89
C ASP A 31 -21.58 3.29 -32.54
N ARG A 32 -20.48 3.98 -32.23
CA ARG A 32 -19.83 3.91 -30.91
C ARG A 32 -20.78 4.32 -29.79
N LYS A 33 -21.47 5.45 -29.93
CA LYS A 33 -22.40 5.95 -28.89
C LYS A 33 -23.60 5.04 -28.70
N ARG A 34 -24.14 4.46 -29.78
CA ARG A 34 -25.21 3.45 -29.70
C ARG A 34 -24.77 2.24 -28.89
N ILE A 35 -23.59 1.71 -29.16
CA ILE A 35 -23.01 0.58 -28.42
C ILE A 35 -22.76 0.96 -26.95
N GLU A 36 -22.27 2.16 -26.68
CA GLU A 36 -22.05 2.64 -25.30
C GLU A 36 -23.36 2.68 -24.50
N ILE A 37 -24.44 3.21 -25.09
CA ILE A 37 -25.77 3.25 -24.47
C ILE A 37 -26.30 1.85 -24.21
N GLU A 38 -26.29 0.97 -25.22
CA GLU A 38 -26.78 -0.42 -25.12
C GLU A 38 -26.11 -1.16 -23.94
N ARG A 39 -24.79 -1.03 -23.82
CA ARG A 39 -24.04 -1.67 -22.74
C ARG A 39 -24.30 -1.07 -21.38
N LEU A 40 -24.44 0.25 -21.28
CA LEU A 40 -24.82 0.89 -20.02
C LEU A 40 -26.23 0.48 -19.60
N THR A 41 -27.16 0.30 -20.53
CA THR A 41 -28.50 -0.20 -20.23
C THR A 41 -28.48 -1.64 -19.71
N GLU A 42 -27.69 -2.54 -20.31
CA GLU A 42 -27.49 -3.91 -19.80
C GLU A 42 -26.88 -3.92 -18.38
N GLN A 43 -25.91 -3.03 -18.12
CA GLN A 43 -25.32 -2.90 -16.80
C GLN A 43 -26.32 -2.39 -15.76
N LEU A 44 -27.15 -1.42 -16.11
CA LEU A 44 -28.20 -0.92 -15.22
C LEU A 44 -29.25 -2.00 -14.92
N GLN A 45 -29.66 -2.76 -15.94
CA GLN A 45 -30.58 -3.89 -15.78
C GLN A 45 -30.00 -5.02 -14.91
N SER A 46 -28.70 -5.31 -15.04
CA SER A 46 -28.04 -6.35 -14.22
C SER A 46 -27.70 -5.90 -12.80
N ARG A 47 -27.63 -4.59 -12.54
CA ARG A 47 -27.42 -4.00 -11.20
C ARG A 47 -28.69 -3.81 -10.41
N LEU A 48 -29.87 -3.95 -11.01
CA LEU A 48 -31.11 -4.07 -10.24
C LEU A 48 -30.93 -5.24 -9.28
N PRO A 49 -31.10 -5.04 -7.96
CA PRO A 49 -30.96 -6.12 -7.01
C PRO A 49 -31.93 -7.22 -7.45
N LYS A 50 -31.39 -8.40 -7.75
CA LYS A 50 -32.21 -9.61 -7.81
C LYS A 50 -32.95 -9.64 -6.48
N GLY A 51 -34.29 -9.57 -6.54
CA GLY A 51 -35.13 -9.33 -5.36
C GLY A 51 -34.65 -10.14 -4.16
N ARG A 52 -34.62 -9.50 -2.99
CA ARG A 52 -34.36 -10.18 -1.72
C ARG A 52 -35.38 -11.31 -1.63
N ASP A 53 -34.91 -12.52 -1.31
CA ASP A 53 -35.81 -13.65 -1.07
C ASP A 53 -36.72 -13.27 0.10
N PRO A 54 -38.02 -12.98 -0.13
CA PRO A 54 -38.88 -12.44 0.92
C PRO A 54 -39.09 -13.46 2.04
N ASN A 55 -39.00 -14.75 1.73
CA ASN A 55 -39.26 -15.84 2.66
C ASN A 55 -38.01 -16.29 3.44
N HIS A 56 -36.82 -15.77 3.11
CA HIS A 56 -35.54 -16.16 3.70
C HIS A 56 -35.17 -17.66 3.56
N GLU A 57 -35.95 -18.45 2.83
CA GLU A 57 -35.79 -19.91 2.66
C GLU A 57 -34.38 -20.26 2.15
N ARG A 58 -33.90 -19.58 1.10
CA ARG A 58 -32.55 -19.82 0.56
C ARG A 58 -31.42 -19.45 1.50
N PHE A 59 -31.66 -18.53 2.44
CA PHE A 59 -30.66 -18.17 3.45
C PHE A 59 -30.61 -19.25 4.54
N VAL A 60 -31.78 -19.71 4.99
CA VAL A 60 -31.91 -20.77 5.99
C VAL A 60 -31.32 -22.08 5.47
N GLU A 61 -31.65 -22.52 4.25
CA GLU A 61 -31.06 -23.71 3.62
C GLU A 61 -29.53 -23.65 3.57
N LYS A 62 -28.97 -22.50 3.20
CA LYS A 62 -27.51 -22.33 3.15
C LYS A 62 -26.87 -22.30 4.52
N LEU A 63 -27.56 -21.78 5.53
CA LEU A 63 -27.10 -21.76 6.91
C LEU A 63 -27.15 -23.16 7.52
N GLU A 64 -28.20 -23.93 7.26
CA GLU A 64 -28.31 -25.34 7.62
C GLU A 64 -27.18 -26.16 6.98
N ILE A 65 -26.92 -25.98 5.68
CA ILE A 65 -25.78 -26.61 5.02
C ILE A 65 -24.44 -26.18 5.65
N ALA A 66 -24.30 -24.93 6.08
CA ALA A 66 -23.05 -24.44 6.68
C ALA A 66 -22.82 -24.96 8.11
N VAL A 67 -23.88 -25.16 8.90
CA VAL A 67 -23.82 -25.54 10.31
C VAL A 67 -23.92 -27.05 10.51
N ALA A 68 -24.39 -27.81 9.51
CA ALA A 68 -24.47 -29.27 9.58
C ALA A 68 -23.12 -29.92 9.95
N LEU A 69 -23.07 -30.48 11.16
CA LEU A 69 -22.04 -31.41 11.63
C LEU A 69 -22.18 -32.75 10.89
N PRO A 70 -21.14 -33.60 10.86
CA PRO A 70 -21.28 -34.96 10.36
C PRO A 70 -22.35 -35.71 11.17
N ASP A 71 -23.12 -36.59 10.53
CA ASP A 71 -24.20 -37.37 11.17
C ASP A 71 -23.70 -38.40 12.20
N CYS A 72 -22.38 -38.55 12.37
CA CYS A 72 -21.76 -39.49 13.29
C CYS A 72 -21.50 -38.84 14.66
N SER A 73 -21.81 -39.56 15.75
CA SER A 73 -21.50 -39.14 17.11
C SER A 73 -19.97 -38.97 17.30
N PRO A 74 -19.50 -37.99 18.10
CA PRO A 74 -18.07 -37.65 18.25
C PRO A 74 -17.17 -38.82 18.69
N GLU A 75 -17.77 -39.88 19.22
CA GLU A 75 -17.09 -41.07 19.74
C GLU A 75 -16.70 -42.08 18.64
N HIS A 76 -17.18 -41.91 17.39
CA HIS A 76 -16.94 -42.83 16.27
C HIS A 76 -16.36 -42.13 15.03
N TRP A 77 -15.72 -40.97 15.18
CA TRP A 77 -15.12 -40.29 14.04
C TRP A 77 -13.85 -41.01 13.57
N ASP A 78 -13.92 -41.59 12.38
CA ASP A 78 -12.71 -41.98 11.66
C ASP A 78 -11.91 -40.71 11.32
N PRO A 79 -10.60 -40.66 11.64
CA PRO A 79 -9.77 -39.47 11.43
C PRO A 79 -9.77 -38.97 9.97
N GLU A 80 -9.88 -39.89 9.01
CA GLU A 80 -9.87 -39.60 7.58
C GLU A 80 -11.18 -38.93 7.12
N GLU A 81 -12.35 -39.42 7.57
CA GLU A 81 -13.65 -38.81 7.25
C GLU A 81 -13.80 -37.42 7.87
N PHE A 82 -13.25 -37.22 9.07
CA PHE A 82 -13.24 -35.92 9.73
C PHE A 82 -12.38 -34.90 8.96
N ASP A 83 -11.22 -35.31 8.45
CA ASP A 83 -10.36 -34.44 7.64
C ASP A 83 -11.01 -34.11 6.27
N GLU A 84 -11.69 -35.06 5.63
CA GLU A 84 -12.45 -34.80 4.40
C GLU A 84 -13.62 -33.83 4.63
N TRP A 85 -14.41 -34.06 5.68
CA TRP A 85 -15.49 -33.15 6.08
C TRP A 85 -14.95 -31.75 6.40
N ARG A 86 -13.82 -31.67 7.10
CA ARG A 86 -13.14 -30.42 7.43
C ARG A 86 -12.65 -29.67 6.19
N ILE A 87 -12.06 -30.37 5.21
CA ILE A 87 -11.64 -29.81 3.91
C ILE A 87 -12.87 -29.30 3.14
N GLN A 88 -13.95 -30.10 3.12
CA GLN A 88 -15.20 -29.74 2.45
C GLN A 88 -15.85 -28.50 3.05
N LYS A 89 -15.81 -28.35 4.39
CA LYS A 89 -16.31 -27.17 5.13
C LYS A 89 -15.31 -26.02 5.22
N GLN A 90 -14.10 -26.17 4.67
CA GLN A 90 -13.02 -25.18 4.71
C GLN A 90 -12.65 -24.72 6.15
N ILE A 91 -12.81 -25.59 7.14
CA ILE A 91 -12.47 -25.27 8.54
C ILE A 91 -10.95 -25.33 8.67
N SER A 92 -10.32 -24.16 8.77
CA SER A 92 -8.86 -24.04 8.87
C SER A 92 -8.31 -24.75 10.12
N GLU A 93 -7.09 -25.27 10.04
CA GLU A 93 -6.38 -25.78 11.21
C GLU A 93 -6.36 -24.74 12.34
N LEU A 94 -6.66 -25.19 13.57
CA LEU A 94 -6.42 -24.36 14.75
C LEU A 94 -4.93 -24.03 14.74
N ASN A 95 -4.60 -22.75 14.60
CA ASN A 95 -3.22 -22.30 14.56
C ASN A 95 -2.51 -22.79 15.83
N THR A 96 -1.53 -23.68 15.66
CA THR A 96 -0.68 -24.22 16.74
C THR A 96 0.24 -23.15 17.36
N LEU A 97 0.26 -21.96 16.76
CA LEU A 97 1.06 -20.83 17.19
C LEU A 97 0.33 -20.01 18.26
N PRO A 98 1.06 -19.53 19.29
CA PRO A 98 0.52 -18.57 20.23
C PRO A 98 -0.05 -17.34 19.53
N TYR A 99 -1.15 -16.82 20.07
CA TYR A 99 -1.71 -15.55 19.61
C TYR A 99 -0.68 -14.42 19.74
N PRO A 100 -0.74 -13.42 18.85
CA PRO A 100 0.11 -12.24 18.94
C PRO A 100 0.00 -11.54 20.30
N ILE A 101 1.14 -11.26 20.94
CA ILE A 101 1.18 -10.51 22.20
C ILE A 101 1.22 -9.03 21.87
N LEU A 102 0.23 -8.27 22.39
CA LEU A 102 0.05 -6.85 22.10
C LEU A 102 0.55 -5.97 23.25
N PHE A 103 1.39 -5.00 22.92
CA PHE A 103 1.88 -3.96 23.83
C PHE A 103 1.33 -2.62 23.34
N GLY A 104 0.31 -2.11 24.05
CA GLY A 104 -0.49 -0.97 23.62
C GLY A 104 0.16 0.38 23.86
N SER A 105 1.16 0.46 24.73
CA SER A 105 1.83 1.72 25.09
C SER A 105 3.34 1.67 24.83
N ALA A 106 3.92 2.85 24.58
CA ALA A 106 5.37 3.04 24.55
C ALA A 106 6.03 2.71 25.89
N SER A 107 5.30 2.83 27.01
CA SER A 107 5.75 2.49 28.36
C SER A 107 5.89 0.99 28.62
N ASP A 108 5.29 0.15 27.76
CA ASP A 108 5.31 -1.31 27.95
C ASP A 108 6.62 -1.94 27.46
N LEU A 109 7.49 -1.16 26.80
CA LEU A 109 8.79 -1.59 26.30
C LEU A 109 9.91 -0.81 26.97
N TYR A 110 10.87 -1.54 27.53
CA TYR A 110 12.07 -0.97 28.14
C TYR A 110 13.24 -1.12 27.17
N TRP A 111 13.80 0.01 26.72
CA TRP A 111 14.88 0.05 25.73
C TRP A 111 16.23 0.28 26.40
N ASP A 112 17.22 -0.54 26.01
CA ASP A 112 18.61 -0.42 26.43
C ASP A 112 19.53 -0.50 25.18
N ILE A 113 20.55 0.35 25.10
CA ILE A 113 21.56 0.34 24.03
C ILE A 113 22.83 -0.32 24.56
N LEU A 114 23.28 -1.40 23.90
CA LEU A 114 24.54 -2.06 24.20
C LEU A 114 25.61 -1.66 23.18
N ASP A 115 26.64 -0.98 23.66
CA ASP A 115 27.88 -0.78 22.92
C ASP A 115 28.81 -1.98 23.14
N ASN A 116 29.21 -2.64 22.05
CA ASN A 116 30.10 -3.81 22.10
C ASN A 116 31.56 -3.48 22.49
N THR A 117 31.83 -2.27 23.00
CA THR A 117 33.19 -1.84 23.43
C THR A 117 33.54 -2.34 24.84
N THR A 118 32.56 -2.63 25.69
CA THR A 118 32.80 -3.00 27.11
C THR A 118 32.85 -4.51 27.38
N SER A 119 32.58 -5.37 26.40
CA SER A 119 32.71 -6.83 26.52
C SER A 119 34.02 -7.38 25.93
N ALA A 120 35.08 -6.57 25.89
CA ALA A 120 36.42 -6.95 25.44
C ALA A 120 37.40 -7.19 26.60
N THR A 121 36.91 -7.68 27.74
CA THR A 121 37.75 -8.09 28.87
C THR A 121 37.44 -9.53 29.30
N THR A 122 37.36 -10.46 28.34
CA THR A 122 37.63 -11.89 28.60
C THR A 122 38.13 -12.54 27.31
N VAL A 123 39.45 -12.66 27.24
CA VAL A 123 40.26 -13.67 26.53
C VAL A 123 39.51 -14.53 25.49
N SER A 124 39.52 -14.10 24.23
CA SER A 124 39.68 -14.98 23.06
C SER A 124 39.77 -14.12 21.78
N ALA A 125 40.95 -13.52 21.61
CA ALA A 125 41.35 -12.90 20.37
C ALA A 125 41.67 -13.97 19.32
N GLN A 126 40.66 -14.62 18.74
CA GLN A 126 40.86 -15.45 17.55
C GLN A 126 39.75 -15.25 16.51
N LYS A 127 40.22 -14.85 15.32
CA LYS A 127 39.51 -14.74 14.03
C LYS A 127 38.48 -13.61 13.94
N LYS A 128 38.97 -12.39 13.72
CA LYS A 128 38.24 -11.32 13.01
C LYS A 128 37.86 -11.81 11.61
N SER A 129 36.70 -12.46 11.53
CA SER A 129 36.02 -12.79 10.28
C SER A 129 35.78 -11.49 9.48
N ARG A 130 36.26 -11.49 8.24
CA ARG A 130 36.09 -10.40 7.28
C ARG A 130 34.60 -10.13 7.05
N LYS A 131 34.18 -8.88 7.29
CA LYS A 131 32.99 -8.22 6.70
C LYS A 131 31.61 -8.80 7.07
N SER A 132 31.20 -8.65 8.32
CA SER A 132 29.76 -8.49 8.60
C SER A 132 29.38 -7.02 8.34
N LYS A 133 28.53 -6.77 7.34
CA LYS A 133 27.93 -5.44 7.04
C LYS A 133 26.86 -5.02 8.08
N ARG A 134 26.77 -5.71 9.21
CA ARG A 134 25.76 -5.41 10.24
C ARG A 134 26.28 -4.32 11.18
N PRO A 135 25.41 -3.40 11.63
CA PRO A 135 25.79 -2.37 12.60
C PRO A 135 26.34 -3.02 13.88
N ASN A 136 27.41 -2.45 14.43
CA ASN A 136 28.06 -2.94 15.67
C ASN A 136 27.25 -2.64 16.94
N GLU A 137 26.23 -1.79 16.86
CA GLU A 137 25.34 -1.49 17.98
C GLU A 137 24.24 -2.55 18.07
N ARG A 138 23.99 -3.05 19.28
CA ARG A 138 22.92 -4.01 19.54
C ARG A 138 21.88 -3.36 20.44
N LEU A 139 20.65 -3.30 19.96
CA LEU A 139 19.51 -2.81 20.72
C LEU A 139 18.89 -3.97 21.50
N GLN A 140 18.63 -3.72 22.77
CA GLN A 140 17.98 -4.68 23.66
C GLN A 140 16.64 -4.12 24.13
N VAL A 141 15.63 -4.98 24.16
CA VAL A 141 14.31 -4.64 24.64
C VAL A 141 13.84 -5.65 25.66
N ARG A 142 13.24 -5.14 26.73
CA ARG A 142 12.43 -5.91 27.68
C ARG A 142 10.98 -5.52 27.52
N PHE A 143 10.11 -6.49 27.74
CA PHE A 143 8.67 -6.32 27.60
C PHE A 143 8.05 -6.42 28.97
N LYS A 144 7.12 -5.53 29.29
CA LYS A 144 6.37 -5.55 30.54
C LYS A 144 5.66 -6.90 30.70
N GLY A 145 5.91 -7.56 31.84
CA GLY A 145 5.42 -8.92 32.13
C GLY A 145 6.36 -10.04 31.65
N LEU A 146 7.43 -9.70 30.94
CA LEU A 146 8.53 -10.60 30.54
C LEU A 146 9.88 -9.98 30.95
N ASP A 147 9.94 -9.38 32.14
CA ASP A 147 11.08 -8.56 32.57
C ASP A 147 12.37 -9.38 32.78
N GLU A 148 12.22 -10.69 33.01
CA GLU A 148 13.32 -11.66 33.10
C GLU A 148 14.03 -11.86 31.76
N HIS A 149 13.31 -11.67 30.64
CA HIS A 149 13.82 -11.96 29.31
C HIS A 149 14.31 -10.69 28.60
N LYS A 150 15.62 -10.64 28.37
CA LYS A 150 16.28 -9.59 27.60
C LYS A 150 16.39 -10.02 26.14
N LEU A 151 15.52 -9.47 25.29
CA LEU A 151 15.50 -9.80 23.87
C LEU A 151 16.38 -8.85 23.05
N ARG A 152 17.22 -9.42 22.20
CA ARG A 152 18.08 -8.66 21.27
C ARG A 152 17.35 -8.45 19.96
N ILE A 153 17.26 -7.21 19.51
CA ILE A 153 16.60 -6.89 18.24
C ILE A 153 17.61 -7.03 17.11
N GLN A 154 17.34 -7.97 16.21
CA GLN A 154 18.01 -8.05 14.93
C GLN A 154 17.24 -7.18 13.92
N CYS A 155 17.83 -6.06 13.52
CA CYS A 155 17.21 -5.13 12.57
C CYS A 155 18.16 -4.75 11.43
N ASP A 156 17.58 -4.31 10.31
CA ASP A 156 18.33 -3.81 9.17
C ASP A 156 18.84 -2.39 9.38
N ARG A 157 19.85 -1.97 8.60
CA ARG A 157 20.43 -0.61 8.65
C ARG A 157 19.40 0.52 8.53
N ARG A 158 18.29 0.31 7.82
CA ARG A 158 17.21 1.29 7.68
C ARG A 158 16.36 1.39 8.94
N GLN A 159 16.03 0.25 9.55
CA GLN A 159 15.21 0.16 10.75
C GLN A 159 15.98 0.61 11.99
N LEU A 160 17.30 0.39 12.02
CA LEU A 160 18.16 0.78 13.14
C LEU A 160 17.98 2.25 13.54
N LYS A 161 17.89 3.17 12.56
CA LYS A 161 17.70 4.60 12.83
C LYS A 161 16.39 4.88 13.58
N ILE A 162 15.33 4.16 13.22
CA ILE A 162 14.01 4.31 13.83
C ILE A 162 14.05 3.76 15.27
N PHE A 163 14.62 2.57 15.46
CA PHE A 163 14.73 1.99 16.81
C PHE A 163 15.66 2.79 17.73
N ARG A 164 16.72 3.41 17.19
CA ARG A 164 17.55 4.37 17.94
C ARG A 164 16.71 5.53 18.46
N GLN A 165 15.82 6.09 17.64
CA GLN A 165 14.91 7.15 18.09
C GLN A 165 14.00 6.65 19.22
N PHE A 166 13.48 5.43 19.14
CA PHE A 166 12.63 4.86 20.20
C PHE A 166 13.41 4.72 21.51
N SER A 167 14.65 4.22 21.45
CA SER A 167 15.50 4.13 22.63
C SER A 167 15.84 5.52 23.20
N THR A 168 16.16 6.50 22.35
CA THR A 168 16.45 7.86 22.80
C THR A 168 15.24 8.50 23.46
N ASP A 169 14.07 8.46 22.83
CA ASP A 169 12.82 8.97 23.41
C ASP A 169 12.54 8.35 24.79
N TYR A 170 12.68 7.02 24.90
CA TYR A 170 12.45 6.29 26.13
C TYR A 170 13.47 6.64 27.23
N ILE A 171 14.78 6.59 26.91
CA ILE A 171 15.86 6.86 27.85
C ILE A 171 15.78 8.31 28.34
N SER A 172 15.62 9.28 27.43
CA SER A 172 15.48 10.70 27.78
C SER A 172 14.28 10.93 28.70
N ASN A 173 13.12 10.31 28.41
CA ASN A 173 11.94 10.47 29.27
C ASN A 173 12.07 9.76 30.63
N LYS A 174 12.86 8.68 30.70
CA LYS A 174 13.10 7.94 31.93
C LYS A 174 14.05 8.66 32.88
N LEU A 175 15.10 9.30 32.34
CA LEU A 175 16.10 10.04 33.11
C LEU A 175 15.55 11.32 33.75
N LEU A 176 14.52 11.93 33.15
CA LEU A 176 13.92 13.15 33.66
C LEU A 176 13.07 12.91 34.93
N PRO A 177 13.08 13.85 35.90
CA PRO A 177 12.19 13.81 37.07
C PRO A 177 10.72 13.93 36.62
N LYS A 178 9.78 13.45 37.45
CA LYS A 178 8.36 13.28 37.08
C LYS A 178 7.71 14.56 36.49
N ASP A 179 8.13 15.73 36.93
CA ASP A 179 7.56 17.02 36.51
C ASP A 179 8.12 17.53 35.17
N GLU A 180 9.33 17.10 34.81
CA GLU A 180 10.02 17.47 33.55
C GLU A 180 9.80 16.44 32.44
N LYS A 181 9.16 15.30 32.75
CA LYS A 181 8.82 14.29 31.76
C LYS A 181 7.92 14.87 30.68
N PHE A 182 8.29 14.63 29.42
CA PHE A 182 7.41 14.94 28.31
C PHE A 182 6.34 13.84 28.19
N GLY A 183 5.17 14.22 27.69
CA GLY A 183 4.06 13.28 27.56
C GLY A 183 4.41 12.12 26.62
N GLU A 184 4.10 10.89 27.02
CA GLU A 184 4.31 9.67 26.21
C GLU A 184 3.66 9.77 24.83
N GLY A 185 2.64 10.61 24.72
CA GLY A 185 2.03 10.98 23.45
C GLY A 185 2.98 11.63 22.42
N LEU A 186 4.16 12.09 22.82
CA LEU A 186 5.20 12.64 21.93
C LEU A 186 6.33 11.63 21.64
N CYS A 187 6.31 10.43 22.23
CA CYS A 187 7.19 9.33 21.84
C CYS A 187 6.80 8.83 20.44
N ALA A 188 7.80 8.54 19.60
CA ALA A 188 7.56 8.09 18.23
C ALA A 188 6.89 6.71 18.18
N LEU A 189 7.26 5.80 19.08
CA LEU A 189 6.65 4.48 19.24
C LEU A 189 5.21 4.61 19.77
N ARG A 190 4.26 3.91 19.14
CA ARG A 190 2.84 3.88 19.56
C ARG A 190 2.46 2.56 20.20
N SER A 191 2.72 1.48 19.49
CA SER A 191 2.48 0.12 19.98
C SER A 191 3.51 -0.84 19.44
N ALA A 192 3.63 -1.98 20.10
CA ALA A 192 4.44 -3.08 19.63
C ALA A 192 3.65 -4.39 19.73
N CYS A 193 4.03 -5.37 18.91
CA CYS A 193 3.42 -6.68 18.91
C CYS A 193 4.47 -7.75 18.62
N LEU A 194 4.43 -8.84 19.37
CA LEU A 194 5.24 -10.03 19.11
C LEU A 194 4.40 -11.02 18.29
N ILE A 195 4.88 -11.34 17.09
CA ILE A 195 4.15 -12.16 16.11
C ILE A 195 5.05 -13.30 15.62
N TRP A 196 4.53 -14.50 15.58
CA TRP A 196 5.18 -15.63 14.91
C TRP A 196 4.96 -15.56 13.40
N LYS A 197 6.04 -15.61 12.62
CA LYS A 197 5.96 -15.60 11.15
C LYS A 197 6.89 -16.65 10.57
N ALA A 198 6.43 -17.31 9.51
CA ALA A 198 7.23 -18.30 8.79
C ALA A 198 8.53 -17.66 8.27
N ASP A 199 9.66 -18.26 8.61
CA ASP A 199 10.96 -17.80 8.14
C ASP A 199 11.38 -18.61 6.90
N PRO A 200 11.45 -17.98 5.71
CA PRO A 200 11.86 -18.67 4.49
C PRO A 200 13.27 -19.26 4.61
N GLU A 201 14.17 -18.65 5.37
CA GLU A 201 15.53 -19.18 5.58
C GLU A 201 15.52 -20.44 6.44
N ALA A 202 14.72 -20.47 7.51
CA ALA A 202 14.55 -21.65 8.36
C ALA A 202 13.95 -22.82 7.56
N SER A 203 12.92 -22.53 6.75
CA SER A 203 12.30 -23.53 5.87
C SER A 203 13.28 -24.10 4.83
N ALA A 204 14.14 -23.27 4.23
CA ALA A 204 15.13 -23.70 3.25
C ALA A 204 16.26 -24.51 3.89
N ASN A 205 16.75 -24.07 5.06
CA ASN A 205 17.78 -24.80 5.81
C ASN A 205 17.27 -26.16 6.29
N ARG A 206 15.99 -26.27 6.66
CA ARG A 206 15.34 -27.55 6.98
C ARG A 206 15.30 -28.48 5.76
N LYS A 207 14.85 -28.01 4.59
CA LYS A 207 14.87 -28.83 3.36
C LYS A 207 16.28 -29.35 3.05
N ASN A 208 17.30 -28.54 3.30
CA ASN A 208 18.69 -28.95 3.12
C ASN A 208 19.16 -29.96 4.19
N ARG A 209 18.77 -29.79 5.46
CA ARG A 209 19.07 -30.74 6.56
C ARG A 209 18.37 -32.08 6.35
N GLN A 210 17.09 -32.08 5.99
CA GLN A 210 16.33 -33.30 5.67
C GLN A 210 16.93 -34.02 4.47
N LYS A 211 17.27 -33.31 3.39
CA LYS A 211 17.99 -33.89 2.25
C LYS A 211 19.36 -34.46 2.63
N ALA A 212 20.04 -33.87 3.62
CA ALA A 212 21.32 -34.37 4.10
C ALA A 212 21.19 -35.59 5.04
N SER A 213 20.15 -35.66 5.88
CA SER A 213 19.90 -36.84 6.74
C SER A 213 19.37 -38.03 5.94
N LEU A 214 18.48 -37.79 4.97
CA LEU A 214 17.99 -38.78 4.00
C LEU A 214 19.10 -39.37 3.11
N ARG A 215 20.26 -38.71 3.02
CA ARG A 215 21.44 -39.23 2.30
C ARG A 215 22.35 -40.09 3.18
N LYS A 216 22.20 -40.05 4.51
CA LYS A 216 23.11 -40.72 5.46
C LYS A 216 22.57 -42.06 5.98
N ASP A 217 21.24 -42.26 6.02
CA ASP A 217 20.64 -43.51 6.49
C ASP A 217 19.53 -44.01 5.55
N SER A 218 19.78 -45.13 4.86
CA SER A 218 18.80 -45.81 4.01
C SER A 218 17.63 -46.41 4.79
N ARG A 219 17.87 -46.85 6.04
CA ARG A 219 16.82 -47.37 6.96
C ARG A 219 15.81 -46.31 7.40
N LEU A 220 16.25 -45.05 7.57
CA LEU A 220 15.36 -43.95 7.96
C LEU A 220 14.39 -43.57 6.83
N ARG A 221 14.78 -43.74 5.56
CA ARG A 221 13.87 -43.57 4.41
C ARG A 221 12.74 -44.59 4.43
N GLU A 222 13.08 -45.85 4.65
CA GLU A 222 12.13 -46.96 4.62
C GLU A 222 11.10 -46.85 5.76
N LEU A 223 11.54 -46.46 6.97
CA LEU A 223 10.66 -46.22 8.11
C LEU A 223 9.78 -44.97 7.98
N LEU A 224 10.25 -43.91 7.30
CA LEU A 224 9.46 -42.70 7.04
C LEU A 224 8.43 -42.91 5.93
N GLU A 225 8.75 -43.72 4.91
CA GLU A 225 7.82 -44.09 3.84
C GLU A 225 6.74 -45.06 4.32
N GLN A 226 7.06 -45.98 5.25
CA GLN A 226 6.12 -46.98 5.76
C GLN A 226 5.15 -46.45 6.83
N ASN A 227 5.56 -45.50 7.68
CA ASN A 227 4.75 -45.13 8.85
C ASN A 227 3.96 -43.82 8.74
N LYS A 228 4.05 -43.03 7.65
CA LYS A 228 3.41 -41.69 7.56
C LYS A 228 3.58 -40.85 8.85
N VAL A 229 4.65 -41.08 9.62
CA VAL A 229 4.89 -40.34 10.86
C VAL A 229 5.31 -38.96 10.45
N CYS A 230 4.35 -38.05 10.46
CA CYS A 230 4.61 -36.63 10.42
C CYS A 230 5.53 -36.35 11.61
N LEU A 231 6.83 -36.13 11.35
CA LEU A 231 7.71 -35.45 12.30
C LEU A 231 6.93 -34.22 12.77
N ILE A 232 6.46 -34.25 14.02
CA ILE A 232 5.62 -33.21 14.58
C ILE A 232 6.41 -31.91 14.44
N ASP A 233 6.00 -31.12 13.46
CA ASP A 233 6.70 -29.91 13.08
C ASP A 233 6.45 -28.88 14.16
N TYR A 234 7.35 -28.83 15.13
CA TYR A 234 7.23 -27.84 16.17
C TYR A 234 7.27 -26.44 15.54
N PRO A 235 6.26 -25.59 15.81
CA PRO A 235 6.11 -24.34 15.09
C PRO A 235 7.32 -23.40 15.19
N TRP A 236 8.13 -23.51 16.26
CA TRP A 236 9.35 -22.72 16.46
C TRP A 236 10.53 -23.09 15.54
N GLU A 237 10.47 -24.22 14.83
CA GLU A 237 11.50 -24.59 13.84
C GLU A 237 11.23 -23.96 12.46
N THR A 238 9.97 -23.68 12.16
CA THR A 238 9.51 -23.10 10.89
C THR A 238 9.22 -21.60 11.02
N HIS A 239 8.83 -21.14 12.21
CA HIS A 239 8.47 -19.76 12.49
C HIS A 239 9.51 -19.10 13.39
N ARG A 240 9.73 -17.80 13.17
CA ARG A 240 10.49 -16.94 14.07
C ARG A 240 9.59 -15.89 14.69
N LEU A 241 10.01 -15.41 15.86
CA LEU A 241 9.35 -14.33 16.56
C LEU A 241 9.79 -12.99 15.97
N TYR A 242 8.84 -12.19 15.49
CA TYR A 242 9.05 -10.86 14.93
C TYR A 242 8.46 -9.80 15.85
N LEU A 243 9.21 -8.71 16.03
CA LEU A 243 8.72 -7.50 16.68
C LEU A 243 8.12 -6.56 15.64
N HIS A 244 6.80 -6.45 15.64
CA HIS A 244 6.06 -5.48 14.85
C HIS A 244 5.83 -4.21 15.67
N CYS A 245 6.44 -3.10 15.27
CA CYS A 245 6.21 -1.79 15.91
C CYS A 245 5.35 -0.90 15.01
N THR A 246 4.36 -0.23 15.61
CA THR A 246 3.67 0.89 14.97
C THR A 246 4.24 2.20 15.54
N PHE A 247 4.44 3.18 14.67
CA PHE A 247 5.00 4.47 15.06
C PHE A 247 4.37 5.60 14.26
N ASP A 248 4.36 6.79 14.84
CA ASP A 248 3.89 8.01 14.17
C ASP A 248 5.08 8.63 13.43
N SER A 249 5.07 8.59 12.09
CA SER A 249 6.18 9.10 11.28
C SER A 249 6.41 10.60 11.46
N ARG A 250 5.37 11.37 11.84
CA ARG A 250 5.49 12.81 12.14
C ARG A 250 6.37 13.07 13.36
N LEU A 251 6.41 12.13 14.30
CA LEU A 251 7.26 12.21 15.49
C LEU A 251 8.71 11.78 15.22
N LEU A 252 9.10 11.53 13.98
CA LEU A 252 10.51 11.32 13.63
C LEU A 252 11.23 12.62 13.28
N THR A 253 10.49 13.72 13.07
CA THR A 253 11.04 15.03 12.68
C THR A 253 10.66 16.10 13.69
N GLN A 254 11.48 17.14 13.82
CA GLN A 254 11.22 18.22 14.78
C GLN A 254 9.89 18.94 14.48
N GLN A 255 9.70 19.35 13.23
CA GLN A 255 8.47 20.05 12.79
C GLN A 255 7.21 19.20 12.95
N GLY A 256 7.26 17.91 12.59
CA GLY A 256 6.11 17.03 12.76
C GLY A 256 5.78 16.82 14.25
N THR A 257 6.79 16.83 15.10
CA THR A 257 6.63 16.80 16.55
C THR A 257 5.94 18.04 17.08
N GLU A 258 6.32 19.22 16.59
CA GLU A 258 5.65 20.48 16.93
C GLU A 258 4.20 20.51 16.44
N GLN A 259 3.92 20.03 15.23
CA GLN A 259 2.55 19.91 14.72
C GLN A 259 1.70 19.00 15.62
N VAL A 260 2.20 17.82 15.98
CA VAL A 260 1.48 16.90 16.89
C VAL A 260 1.31 17.51 18.29
N ARG A 261 2.31 18.25 18.78
CA ARG A 261 2.23 18.97 20.06
C ARG A 261 1.12 20.02 20.03
N LEU A 262 1.08 20.87 19.00
CA LEU A 262 0.06 21.90 18.83
C LEU A 262 -1.34 21.28 18.69
N GLN A 263 -1.51 20.22 17.90
CA GLN A 263 -2.78 19.50 17.77
C GLN A 263 -3.27 18.96 19.12
N LYS A 264 -2.36 18.41 19.93
CA LYS A 264 -2.70 17.89 21.26
C LYS A 264 -3.02 18.99 22.26
N LEU A 265 -2.31 20.11 22.16
CA LEU A 265 -2.53 21.30 22.98
C LEU A 265 -3.91 21.89 22.68
N GLU A 266 -4.24 22.11 21.40
CA GLU A 266 -5.54 22.61 20.94
C GLU A 266 -6.68 21.66 21.35
N ALA A 267 -6.52 20.35 21.16
CA ALA A 267 -7.53 19.36 21.58
C ALA A 267 -7.75 19.34 23.10
N ALA A 268 -6.69 19.56 23.90
CA ALA A 268 -6.79 19.67 25.34
C ALA A 268 -7.45 20.97 25.77
N GLN A 269 -7.09 22.11 25.16
CA GLN A 269 -7.70 23.42 25.39
C GLN A 269 -9.19 23.41 25.09
N LYS A 270 -9.60 22.93 23.90
CA LYS A 270 -11.02 22.79 23.53
C LYS A 270 -11.80 21.92 24.52
N SER A 271 -11.17 20.89 25.10
CA SER A 271 -11.81 20.06 26.11
C SER A 271 -11.98 20.80 27.45
N VAL A 272 -11.01 21.63 27.83
CA VAL A 272 -11.04 22.45 29.05
C VAL A 272 -12.05 23.59 28.91
N GLU A 273 -12.07 24.27 27.76
CA GLU A 273 -13.04 25.34 27.44
C GLU A 273 -14.47 24.82 27.50
N LYS A 274 -14.78 23.68 26.85
CA LYS A 274 -16.11 23.06 26.93
C LYS A 274 -16.57 22.75 28.36
N ILE A 275 -15.63 22.37 29.24
CA ILE A 275 -15.96 22.11 30.66
C ILE A 275 -16.21 23.44 31.38
N LYS A 276 -15.41 24.48 31.12
CA LYS A 276 -15.60 25.82 31.70
C LYS A 276 -16.89 26.48 31.23
N GLU A 277 -17.23 26.39 29.94
CA GLU A 277 -18.46 26.95 29.37
C GLU A 277 -19.71 26.33 30.01
N ARG A 278 -19.71 25.02 30.25
CA ARG A 278 -20.79 24.33 30.97
C ARG A 278 -20.96 24.82 32.40
N GLN A 279 -19.85 25.06 33.10
CA GLN A 279 -19.88 25.62 34.45
C GLN A 279 -20.34 27.09 34.48
N ALA A 280 -20.05 27.85 33.42
CA ALA A 280 -20.44 29.25 33.29
C ALA A 280 -21.92 29.42 32.91
N GLY A 281 -22.48 28.49 32.14
CA GLY A 281 -23.89 28.51 31.71
C GLY A 281 -24.88 28.12 32.82
N ASP A 282 -24.54 27.12 33.64
CA ASP A 282 -25.37 26.68 34.77
C ASP A 282 -24.51 26.44 36.02
N PRO A 283 -24.46 27.40 36.98
CA PRO A 283 -23.65 27.27 38.20
C PRO A 283 -24.16 26.19 39.18
N SER A 284 -25.34 25.59 38.94
CA SER A 284 -25.90 24.49 39.72
C SER A 284 -25.40 23.10 39.31
N ILE A 285 -24.75 22.97 38.14
CA ILE A 285 -24.20 21.70 37.65
C ILE A 285 -22.88 21.41 38.36
N THR A 286 -22.94 20.59 39.41
CA THR A 286 -21.75 20.08 40.08
C THR A 286 -21.09 19.01 39.21
N LEU A 287 -19.83 19.24 38.82
CA LEU A 287 -19.05 18.26 38.07
C LEU A 287 -18.91 16.96 38.85
N THR A 288 -19.05 15.84 38.16
CA THR A 288 -18.79 14.51 38.72
C THR A 288 -17.31 14.39 39.12
N GLU A 289 -16.95 13.59 40.11
CA GLU A 289 -15.55 13.38 40.52
C GLU A 289 -14.65 12.95 39.35
N ASN A 290 -15.16 12.07 38.48
CA ASN A 290 -14.50 11.65 37.26
C ASN A 290 -14.23 12.81 36.29
N GLU A 291 -15.14 13.77 36.20
CA GLU A 291 -15.00 14.94 35.34
C GLU A 291 -13.99 15.94 35.92
N LYS A 292 -14.00 16.15 37.25
CA LYS A 292 -12.99 16.97 37.95
C LYS A 292 -11.58 16.37 37.78
N ALA A 293 -11.45 15.05 37.93
CA ALA A 293 -10.19 14.34 37.70
C ALA A 293 -9.72 14.48 36.25
N ARG A 294 -10.63 14.33 35.27
CA ARG A 294 -10.33 14.51 33.84
C ARG A 294 -9.92 15.94 33.51
N PHE A 295 -10.59 16.94 34.08
CA PHE A 295 -10.26 18.35 33.92
C PHE A 295 -8.86 18.67 34.44
N LYS A 296 -8.53 18.23 35.67
CA LYS A 296 -7.18 18.35 36.25
C LYS A 296 -6.12 17.64 35.40
N ALA A 297 -6.43 16.43 34.89
CA ALA A 297 -5.55 15.70 33.99
C ALA A 297 -5.31 16.44 32.66
N LYS A 298 -6.32 17.12 32.11
CA LYS A 298 -6.17 17.94 30.90
C LYS A 298 -5.37 19.21 31.15
N GLN A 299 -5.59 19.91 32.28
CA GLN A 299 -4.79 21.07 32.66
C GLN A 299 -3.31 20.71 32.83
N THR A 300 -3.02 19.65 33.59
CA THR A 300 -1.64 19.15 33.75
C THR A 300 -1.02 18.71 32.43
N SER A 301 -1.80 18.10 31.52
CA SER A 301 -1.33 17.78 30.18
C SER A 301 -0.99 19.03 29.36
N ILE A 302 -1.75 20.12 29.45
CA ILE A 302 -1.44 21.39 28.77
C ILE A 302 -0.11 21.94 29.31
N SER A 303 0.03 22.05 30.63
CA SER A 303 1.28 22.54 31.25
C SER A 303 2.50 21.69 30.86
N ARG A 304 2.34 20.37 30.77
CA ARG A 304 3.42 19.48 30.29
C ARG A 304 3.77 19.68 28.82
N LEU A 305 2.78 19.88 27.94
CA LEU A 305 3.01 20.12 26.50
C LEU A 305 3.63 21.51 26.22
N GLU A 306 3.43 22.47 27.11
CA GLU A 306 4.03 23.80 27.03
C GLU A 306 5.48 23.82 27.54
N ARG A 307 5.74 23.17 28.68
CA ARG A 307 7.05 23.21 29.36
C ARG A 307 8.03 22.17 28.82
N ASN A 308 7.59 20.94 28.57
CA ASN A 308 8.49 19.81 28.37
C ASN A 308 8.55 19.42 26.89
N ARG A 309 9.74 19.59 26.28
CA ARG A 309 9.99 19.21 24.89
C ARG A 309 10.67 17.84 24.80
N PRO A 310 10.31 17.00 23.82
CA PRO A 310 11.05 15.78 23.53
C PRO A 310 12.47 16.10 23.04
N PRO A 311 13.40 15.13 23.04
CA PRO A 311 14.76 15.34 22.55
C PRO A 311 14.78 15.84 21.10
N GLU A 312 15.86 16.53 20.73
CA GLU A 312 16.05 17.06 19.38
C GLU A 312 15.94 15.95 18.33
N ARG A 313 15.23 16.26 17.25
CA ARG A 313 14.92 15.36 16.14
C ARG A 313 15.46 15.97 14.87
N PRO A 314 15.78 15.15 13.85
CA PRO A 314 16.23 15.68 12.57
C PRO A 314 15.21 16.67 11.99
N GLU A 315 15.71 17.78 11.49
CA GLU A 315 14.91 18.74 10.76
C GLU A 315 14.44 18.11 9.44
N CYS A 316 13.16 18.29 9.15
CA CYS A 316 12.63 18.14 7.81
C CYS A 316 12.35 19.56 7.29
N GLN A 317 12.04 19.75 6.02
CA GLN A 317 11.45 21.02 5.57
C GLN A 317 9.96 20.76 5.42
N ILE A 318 9.12 21.53 6.14
CA ILE A 318 7.68 21.49 5.92
C ILE A 318 7.45 21.83 4.46
N TYR A 319 6.65 21.01 3.80
CA TYR A 319 6.26 21.25 2.44
C TYR A 319 5.50 22.58 2.34
N GLN A 320 6.11 23.56 1.66
CA GLN A 320 5.49 24.85 1.38
C GLN A 320 5.09 24.87 -0.10
N PRO A 321 3.79 24.73 -0.42
CA PRO A 321 3.33 24.73 -1.80
C PRO A 321 3.40 26.12 -2.42
N ASN A 322 3.87 26.20 -3.65
CA ASN A 322 3.72 27.35 -4.51
C ASN A 322 2.32 27.33 -5.14
N PRO A 323 1.47 28.35 -4.92
CA PRO A 323 0.09 28.38 -5.42
C PRO A 323 0.01 28.35 -6.96
N ASN A 324 1.09 28.72 -7.63
CA ASN A 324 1.12 28.86 -9.09
C ASN A 324 1.51 27.58 -9.80
N ILE A 325 2.07 26.58 -9.11
CA ILE A 325 2.57 25.36 -9.74
C ILE A 325 1.58 24.23 -9.51
N VAL A 326 1.05 23.67 -10.60
CA VAL A 326 0.15 22.52 -10.56
C VAL A 326 0.75 21.38 -11.37
N LEU A 327 0.56 20.15 -10.89
CA LEU A 327 1.04 18.95 -11.54
C LEU A 327 -0.14 18.18 -12.15
N GLY A 328 -0.17 18.05 -13.47
CA GLY A 328 -1.16 17.26 -14.20
C GLY A 328 -0.63 15.86 -14.49
N VAL A 329 -1.48 14.85 -14.30
CA VAL A 329 -1.18 13.47 -14.63
C VAL A 329 -2.07 13.04 -15.79
N SER A 330 -1.47 12.46 -16.83
CA SER A 330 -2.19 11.74 -17.87
C SER A 330 -1.89 10.25 -17.79
N LEU A 331 -2.92 9.45 -18.09
CA LEU A 331 -2.86 8.00 -18.11
C LEU A 331 -3.16 7.54 -19.53
N SER A 332 -2.22 6.82 -20.16
CA SER A 332 -2.27 6.51 -21.59
C SER A 332 -1.99 5.02 -21.87
N ARG A 333 -2.25 4.60 -23.12
CA ARG A 333 -1.95 3.23 -23.59
C ARG A 333 -0.47 2.93 -23.75
N HIS A 334 0.29 3.93 -24.17
CA HIS A 334 1.69 3.78 -24.54
C HIS A 334 2.57 3.92 -23.31
N GLU A 335 2.21 4.85 -22.43
CA GLU A 335 2.86 5.09 -21.16
C GLU A 335 1.85 5.05 -20.01
N PRO A 336 2.16 4.33 -18.91
CA PRO A 336 1.21 4.24 -17.81
C PRO A 336 0.99 5.59 -17.14
N VAL A 337 2.01 6.45 -17.08
CA VAL A 337 1.92 7.78 -16.47
C VAL A 337 2.78 8.78 -17.23
N THR A 338 2.18 9.89 -17.64
CA THR A 338 2.91 11.07 -18.11
C THR A 338 2.52 12.27 -17.27
N VAL A 339 3.51 12.91 -16.67
CA VAL A 339 3.35 14.02 -15.72
C VAL A 339 3.77 15.32 -16.36
N VAL A 340 2.94 16.35 -16.22
CA VAL A 340 3.24 17.71 -16.66
C VAL A 340 3.23 18.66 -15.46
N VAL A 341 4.28 19.47 -15.34
CA VAL A 341 4.35 20.57 -14.39
C VAL A 341 3.97 21.85 -15.10
N PHE A 342 2.92 22.51 -14.62
CA PHE A 342 2.37 23.70 -15.22
C PHE A 342 2.46 24.87 -14.24
N ASN A 343 2.90 26.03 -14.75
CA ASN A 343 2.88 27.28 -14.02
C ASN A 343 1.67 28.13 -14.48
N LYS A 344 0.75 28.40 -13.55
CA LYS A 344 -0.46 29.20 -13.76
C LYS A 344 -0.16 30.66 -14.13
N GLU A 345 0.81 31.30 -13.49
CA GLU A 345 1.13 32.72 -13.75
C GLU A 345 1.66 32.93 -15.16
N LYS A 346 2.58 32.04 -15.59
CA LYS A 346 3.22 32.15 -16.90
C LYS A 346 2.44 31.46 -18.02
N ASN A 347 1.39 30.72 -17.67
CA ASN A 347 0.65 29.84 -18.58
C ASN A 347 1.57 28.93 -19.42
N GLN A 348 2.59 28.35 -18.77
CA GLN A 348 3.66 27.60 -19.45
C GLN A 348 3.93 26.25 -18.78
N VAL A 349 4.26 25.26 -19.61
CA VAL A 349 4.73 23.94 -19.19
C VAL A 349 6.21 24.03 -18.81
N LEU A 350 6.53 23.75 -17.55
CA LEU A 350 7.90 23.79 -17.03
C LEU A 350 8.66 22.50 -17.31
N GLU A 351 8.00 21.35 -17.15
CA GLU A 351 8.61 20.03 -17.33
C GLU A 351 7.54 19.01 -17.72
N CYS A 352 7.82 18.19 -18.73
CA CYS A 352 7.02 17.02 -19.10
C CYS A 352 7.86 15.76 -18.86
N CYS A 353 7.34 14.84 -18.06
CA CYS A 353 8.02 13.62 -17.64
C CYS A 353 7.22 12.39 -18.03
N SER A 354 7.80 11.60 -18.95
CA SER A 354 7.36 10.23 -19.23
C SER A 354 7.58 9.30 -18.05
N THR A 355 6.91 8.14 -18.05
CA THR A 355 7.10 7.12 -17.00
C THR A 355 8.57 6.71 -16.91
N GLU A 356 9.22 6.54 -18.06
CA GLU A 356 10.63 6.20 -18.11
C GLU A 356 11.47 7.31 -17.46
N SER A 357 11.20 8.57 -17.76
CA SER A 357 11.93 9.71 -17.20
C SER A 357 11.74 9.86 -15.69
N LEU A 358 10.53 9.57 -15.17
CA LEU A 358 10.24 9.54 -13.73
C LEU A 358 11.07 8.48 -12.99
N LEU A 359 11.30 7.34 -13.64
CA LEU A 359 12.05 6.22 -13.06
C LEU A 359 13.58 6.36 -13.21
N LYS A 360 14.09 7.33 -13.98
CA LYS A 360 15.54 7.60 -14.04
C LYS A 360 16.00 8.22 -12.72
N ARG A 361 16.92 7.56 -12.02
CA ARG A 361 17.50 8.12 -10.80
C ARG A 361 18.48 9.25 -11.15
N ARG A 362 18.08 10.50 -10.87
CA ARG A 362 18.97 11.68 -10.95
C ARG A 362 19.75 11.77 -9.62
N GLY A 363 21.08 11.85 -9.65
CA GLY A 363 21.92 12.01 -8.45
C GLY A 363 22.83 10.83 -8.06
N ILE A 364 23.03 9.84 -8.93
CA ILE A 364 24.04 8.80 -8.70
C ILE A 364 25.39 9.32 -9.21
N ILE A 365 26.20 9.83 -8.27
CA ILE A 365 27.50 10.45 -8.56
C ILE A 365 28.63 9.41 -8.52
N SER A 366 28.49 8.34 -7.73
CA SER A 366 29.52 7.31 -7.59
C SER A 366 29.01 5.90 -7.93
N PRO A 367 29.84 5.08 -8.62
CA PRO A 367 29.51 3.69 -8.88
C PRO A 367 29.53 2.90 -7.57
N ARG A 368 28.52 2.05 -7.37
CA ARG A 368 28.48 1.10 -6.27
C ARG A 368 28.92 -0.26 -6.80
N ASN A 369 30.09 -0.74 -6.40
CA ASN A 369 30.75 -1.95 -6.94
C ASN A 369 31.18 -1.79 -8.42
N LYS A 370 31.48 -2.90 -9.13
CA LYS A 370 31.86 -2.95 -10.56
C LYS A 370 30.74 -2.54 -11.54
N GLN A 371 29.70 -1.84 -11.10
CA GLN A 371 28.55 -1.49 -11.95
C GLN A 371 28.68 -0.06 -12.48
N SER A 372 28.34 0.14 -13.75
CA SER A 372 28.36 1.47 -14.38
C SER A 372 27.26 2.38 -13.82
N ILE A 373 27.54 3.69 -13.78
CA ILE A 373 26.60 4.72 -13.31
C ILE A 373 25.31 4.69 -14.14
N VAL A 374 25.42 4.54 -15.46
CA VAL A 374 24.28 4.39 -16.38
C VAL A 374 23.39 3.21 -15.97
N LYS A 375 23.98 2.05 -15.66
CA LYS A 375 23.19 0.88 -15.22
C LYS A 375 22.42 1.14 -13.92
N LEU A 376 23.03 1.85 -12.98
CA LEU A 376 22.39 2.23 -11.71
C LEU A 376 21.28 3.27 -11.91
N GLN A 377 21.44 4.21 -12.83
CA GLN A 377 20.42 5.21 -13.16
C GLN A 377 19.18 4.58 -13.82
N HIS A 378 19.40 3.54 -14.62
CA HIS A 378 18.36 2.83 -15.38
C HIS A 378 17.79 1.59 -14.66
N GLU A 379 18.26 1.24 -13.46
CA GLU A 379 17.84 0.04 -12.71
C GLU A 379 16.32 -0.04 -12.53
N GLN A 380 15.67 1.08 -12.18
CA GLN A 380 14.22 1.13 -11.99
C GLN A 380 13.45 1.02 -13.32
N GLN A 381 14.02 1.52 -14.42
CA GLN A 381 13.43 1.32 -15.75
C GLN A 381 13.54 -0.14 -16.20
N GLN A 382 14.62 -0.85 -15.83
CA GLN A 382 14.75 -2.27 -16.13
C GLN A 382 13.64 -3.09 -15.47
N LEU A 383 13.15 -2.68 -14.29
CA LEU A 383 11.98 -3.31 -13.66
C LEU A 383 10.71 -3.14 -14.51
N LEU A 384 10.48 -1.94 -15.07
CA LEU A 384 9.35 -1.70 -15.97
C LEU A 384 9.46 -2.58 -17.23
N ARG A 385 10.66 -2.67 -17.83
CA ARG A 385 10.92 -3.53 -19.00
C ARG A 385 10.74 -5.01 -18.68
N ARG A 386 11.24 -5.46 -17.53
CA ARG A 386 11.06 -6.83 -17.02
C ARG A 386 9.58 -7.14 -16.85
N TRP A 387 8.82 -6.24 -16.22
CA TRP A 387 7.38 -6.39 -16.05
C TRP A 387 6.64 -6.48 -17.39
N ARG A 388 6.98 -5.62 -18.37
CA ARG A 388 6.41 -5.70 -19.72
C ARG A 388 6.65 -7.06 -20.38
N ARG A 389 7.87 -7.61 -20.25
CA ARG A 389 8.23 -8.95 -20.79
C ARG A 389 7.52 -10.08 -20.07
N GLN A 390 7.55 -10.10 -18.73
CA GLN A 390 6.88 -11.11 -17.92
C GLN A 390 5.38 -11.14 -18.24
N ARG A 391 4.78 -9.97 -18.37
CA ARG A 391 3.36 -9.87 -18.69
C ARG A 391 3.05 -10.40 -20.09
N HIS A 392 3.89 -10.07 -21.08
CA HIS A 392 3.73 -10.59 -22.43
C HIS A 392 3.81 -12.12 -22.42
N TYR A 393 4.79 -12.69 -21.73
CA TYR A 393 4.94 -14.14 -21.53
C TYR A 393 3.69 -14.76 -20.89
N ASN A 394 3.23 -14.21 -19.76
CA ASN A 394 2.06 -14.71 -19.04
C ASN A 394 0.76 -14.62 -19.87
N LEU A 395 0.67 -13.70 -20.84
CA LEU A 395 -0.51 -13.63 -21.71
C LEU A 395 -0.61 -14.81 -22.68
N TYR A 396 0.53 -15.37 -23.10
CA TYR A 396 0.58 -16.51 -24.03
C TYR A 396 0.63 -17.84 -23.30
N GLN A 397 1.41 -17.95 -22.22
CA GLN A 397 1.61 -19.23 -21.53
C GLN A 397 0.51 -19.57 -20.54
N ARG A 398 -0.09 -18.59 -19.86
CA ARG A 398 -1.13 -18.87 -18.87
C ARG A 398 -2.32 -19.68 -19.41
N PRO A 399 -2.87 -19.38 -20.61
CA PRO A 399 -3.92 -20.22 -21.18
C PRO A 399 -3.50 -21.66 -21.49
N GLU A 400 -2.21 -21.90 -21.73
CA GLU A 400 -1.66 -23.24 -21.97
C GLU A 400 -1.44 -23.97 -20.64
N GLU A 401 -0.80 -23.32 -19.67
CA GLU A 401 -0.61 -23.84 -18.30
C GLU A 401 -1.95 -24.16 -17.62
N GLN A 402 -2.97 -23.32 -17.80
CA GLN A 402 -4.32 -23.56 -17.26
C GLN A 402 -5.02 -24.76 -17.91
N LYS A 403 -4.75 -25.04 -19.19
CA LYS A 403 -5.27 -26.23 -19.86
C LYS A 403 -4.53 -27.50 -19.42
N GLN A 404 -3.26 -27.37 -19.08
CA GLN A 404 -2.40 -28.47 -18.63
C GLN A 404 -2.54 -28.77 -17.13
N GLY A 405 -3.15 -27.86 -16.35
CA GLY A 405 -3.29 -28.00 -14.90
C GLY A 405 -2.07 -27.51 -14.10
N ASP A 406 -1.03 -27.05 -14.79
CA ASP A 406 0.26 -26.60 -14.20
C ASP A 406 0.23 -25.15 -13.71
N TYR A 407 -0.92 -24.47 -13.80
CA TYR A 407 -1.02 -23.07 -13.41
C TYR A 407 -0.98 -22.89 -11.88
N HIS A 408 0.07 -22.23 -11.40
CA HIS A 408 0.16 -21.79 -10.02
C HIS A 408 -0.02 -20.27 -9.88
N GLN A 409 -0.97 -19.85 -9.04
CA GLN A 409 -1.31 -18.43 -8.85
C GLN A 409 -0.16 -17.58 -8.29
N HIS A 410 0.78 -18.18 -7.56
CA HIS A 410 1.95 -17.47 -7.02
C HIS A 410 3.00 -17.12 -8.10
N ASP A 411 3.02 -17.83 -9.22
CA ASP A 411 3.91 -17.58 -10.36
C ASP A 411 3.34 -16.55 -11.34
N ALA A 412 2.02 -16.40 -11.34
CA ALA A 412 1.27 -15.78 -12.42
C ALA A 412 1.47 -14.27 -12.56
N GLU A 413 1.67 -13.51 -11.49
CA GLU A 413 1.95 -12.07 -11.52
C GLU A 413 2.63 -11.66 -10.20
N SER A 414 3.96 -11.81 -10.14
CA SER A 414 4.76 -11.37 -8.98
C SER A 414 4.36 -9.97 -8.48
N GLN A 415 4.56 -9.72 -7.18
CA GLN A 415 4.42 -8.42 -6.48
C GLN A 415 5.12 -7.23 -7.19
N LEU A 416 5.87 -7.47 -8.27
CA LEU A 416 6.53 -6.48 -9.12
C LEU A 416 5.56 -5.43 -9.68
N GLY A 417 4.36 -5.81 -10.13
CA GLY A 417 3.40 -4.83 -10.66
C GLY A 417 2.96 -3.83 -9.58
N ASP A 418 2.65 -4.35 -8.39
CA ASP A 418 2.26 -3.56 -7.23
C ASP A 418 3.42 -2.66 -6.74
N TYR A 419 4.63 -3.22 -6.72
CA TYR A 419 5.85 -2.48 -6.39
C TYR A 419 6.11 -1.34 -7.39
N LEU A 420 5.93 -1.59 -8.69
CA LEU A 420 6.08 -0.56 -9.73
C LEU A 420 5.07 0.57 -9.57
N ASP A 421 3.81 0.27 -9.26
CA ASP A 421 2.80 1.30 -9.02
C ASP A 421 3.18 2.19 -7.84
N ARG A 422 3.59 1.61 -6.72
CA ARG A 422 4.08 2.36 -5.54
C ARG A 422 5.32 3.18 -5.88
N LEU A 423 6.21 2.63 -6.69
CA LEU A 423 7.42 3.32 -7.12
C LEU A 423 7.11 4.52 -8.01
N ILE A 424 6.21 4.37 -8.98
CA ILE A 424 5.77 5.47 -9.84
C ILE A 424 5.07 6.53 -8.99
N ALA A 425 4.15 6.15 -8.11
CA ALA A 425 3.48 7.07 -7.19
C ALA A 425 4.47 7.89 -6.37
N ALA A 426 5.48 7.23 -5.77
CA ALA A 426 6.53 7.91 -5.01
C ALA A 426 7.33 8.92 -5.87
N ARG A 427 7.60 8.60 -7.14
CA ARG A 427 8.30 9.50 -8.07
C ARG A 427 7.46 10.69 -8.49
N VAL A 428 6.17 10.49 -8.73
CA VAL A 428 5.22 11.58 -9.01
C VAL A 428 5.19 12.55 -7.83
N THR A 429 5.09 12.04 -6.60
CA THR A 429 5.08 12.89 -5.41
C THR A 429 6.42 13.57 -5.15
N GLU A 430 7.54 12.89 -5.41
CA GLU A 430 8.87 13.51 -5.30
C GLU A 430 9.02 14.68 -6.29
N LEU A 431 8.50 14.52 -7.50
CA LEU A 431 8.50 15.58 -8.51
C LEU A 431 7.60 16.76 -8.07
N ALA A 432 6.44 16.48 -7.49
CA ALA A 432 5.56 17.49 -6.90
C ALA A 432 6.28 18.28 -5.79
N VAL A 433 6.94 17.56 -4.87
CA VAL A 433 7.68 18.17 -3.75
C VAL A 433 8.84 19.03 -4.27
N ARG A 434 9.63 18.52 -5.22
CA ARG A 434 10.77 19.23 -5.80
C ARG A 434 10.35 20.54 -6.49
N ARG A 435 9.18 20.56 -7.12
CA ARG A 435 8.64 21.74 -7.81
C ARG A 435 7.70 22.55 -6.93
N GLN A 436 7.51 22.19 -5.66
CA GLN A 436 6.59 22.84 -4.73
C GLN A 436 5.17 22.99 -5.32
N ALA A 437 4.67 21.96 -6.01
CA ALA A 437 3.34 22.01 -6.62
C ALA A 437 2.19 22.05 -5.58
N ILE A 438 1.27 23.02 -5.66
CA ILE A 438 0.13 23.09 -4.72
C ILE A 438 -0.75 21.85 -4.77
N ALA A 439 -0.95 21.29 -5.96
CA ALA A 439 -1.84 20.15 -6.15
C ALA A 439 -1.40 19.24 -7.29
N ILE A 440 -1.85 17.98 -7.19
CA ILE A 440 -1.75 16.97 -8.24
C ILE A 440 -3.15 16.75 -8.81
N VAL A 441 -3.31 16.91 -10.12
CA VAL A 441 -4.57 16.68 -10.82
C VAL A 441 -4.51 15.31 -11.50
N LEU A 442 -5.36 14.40 -11.05
CA LEU A 442 -5.52 13.07 -11.62
C LEU A 442 -6.71 13.03 -12.59
N PRO A 443 -6.67 12.20 -13.65
CA PRO A 443 -7.79 12.07 -14.54
C PRO A 443 -8.91 11.25 -13.87
N GLY A 444 -10.16 11.69 -14.05
CA GLY A 444 -11.34 10.93 -13.67
C GLY A 444 -11.42 9.64 -14.46
N LEU A 445 -11.28 8.49 -13.79
CA LEU A 445 -11.35 7.17 -14.43
C LEU A 445 -12.77 6.69 -14.73
N GLN A 446 -13.78 7.50 -14.41
CA GLN A 446 -15.19 7.17 -14.62
C GLN A 446 -15.46 7.05 -16.12
N ASN A 447 -16.14 5.97 -16.53
CA ASN A 447 -16.58 5.72 -17.91
C ASN A 447 -15.48 5.55 -18.98
N ILE A 448 -14.19 5.57 -18.61
CA ILE A 448 -13.09 5.33 -19.56
C ILE A 448 -13.18 3.93 -20.16
N ARG A 449 -13.53 2.94 -19.33
CA ARG A 449 -13.62 1.54 -19.75
C ARG A 449 -14.73 1.37 -20.78
N GLU A 450 -15.92 1.88 -20.52
CA GLU A 450 -17.09 1.83 -21.39
C GLU A 450 -16.82 2.58 -22.70
N GLY A 451 -16.20 3.75 -22.61
CA GLY A 451 -15.80 4.55 -23.77
C GLY A 451 -14.76 3.86 -24.65
N VAL A 452 -13.78 3.16 -24.06
CA VAL A 452 -12.78 2.39 -24.81
C VAL A 452 -13.38 1.11 -25.39
N GLU A 453 -14.20 0.39 -24.62
CA GLU A 453 -14.78 -0.86 -25.09
C GLU A 453 -15.83 -0.66 -26.20
N SER A 454 -16.63 0.41 -26.15
CA SER A 454 -17.52 0.81 -27.24
C SER A 454 -16.74 1.20 -28.51
N ASP A 455 -15.60 1.89 -28.37
CA ASP A 455 -14.72 2.23 -29.50
C ASP A 455 -14.13 0.97 -30.16
N ILE A 456 -13.69 0.01 -29.35
CA ILE A 456 -13.16 -1.26 -29.84
C ILE A 456 -14.24 -2.01 -30.61
N GLN A 457 -15.47 -2.06 -30.09
CA GLN A 457 -16.59 -2.73 -30.74
C GLN A 457 -17.03 -2.01 -32.02
N ALA A 458 -17.06 -0.67 -32.05
CA ALA A 458 -17.35 0.10 -33.24
C ALA A 458 -16.32 -0.14 -34.35
N ARG A 459 -15.02 -0.13 -34.02
CA ARG A 459 -13.94 -0.50 -34.94
C ARG A 459 -14.05 -1.94 -35.44
N ALA A 460 -14.45 -2.86 -34.56
CA ALA A 460 -14.67 -4.26 -34.93
C ALA A 460 -15.80 -4.37 -35.97
N LYS A 461 -16.93 -3.69 -35.73
CA LYS A 461 -18.06 -3.64 -36.67
C LYS A 461 -17.66 -3.00 -38.01
N LYS A 462 -16.87 -1.92 -37.99
CA LYS A 462 -16.36 -1.26 -39.21
C LYS A 462 -15.44 -2.18 -40.02
N LYS A 463 -14.53 -2.92 -39.37
CA LYS A 463 -13.58 -3.83 -40.03
C LYS A 463 -14.20 -5.13 -40.51
N HIS A 464 -15.16 -5.66 -39.77
CA HIS A 464 -15.83 -6.92 -40.10
C HIS A 464 -17.35 -6.73 -40.02
N PRO A 465 -17.97 -6.10 -41.02
CA PRO A 465 -19.42 -5.98 -41.11
C PRO A 465 -20.08 -7.37 -41.07
N HIS A 466 -21.21 -7.50 -40.37
CA HIS A 466 -22.04 -8.72 -40.25
C HIS A 466 -21.40 -9.98 -39.61
N HIS A 467 -20.07 -10.05 -39.44
CA HIS A 467 -19.39 -11.22 -38.86
C HIS A 467 -19.14 -11.09 -37.36
N LYS A 468 -20.13 -11.43 -36.52
CA LYS A 468 -20.04 -11.37 -35.04
C LYS A 468 -18.82 -12.11 -34.47
N LYS A 469 -18.46 -13.28 -35.02
CA LYS A 469 -17.29 -14.06 -34.57
C LYS A 469 -15.98 -13.32 -34.80
N LEU A 470 -15.78 -12.74 -35.99
CA LEU A 470 -14.58 -11.96 -36.32
C LEU A 470 -14.52 -10.65 -35.53
N GLN A 471 -15.68 -10.00 -35.30
CA GLN A 471 -15.75 -8.83 -34.42
C GLN A 471 -15.31 -9.16 -32.99
N ALA A 472 -15.77 -10.30 -32.45
CA ALA A 472 -15.38 -10.76 -31.12
C ALA A 472 -13.89 -11.12 -31.04
N GLN A 473 -13.34 -11.76 -32.08
CA GLN A 473 -11.91 -12.07 -32.18
C GLN A 473 -11.07 -10.80 -32.26
N TYR A 474 -11.45 -9.83 -33.10
CA TYR A 474 -10.80 -8.52 -33.19
C TYR A 474 -10.82 -7.80 -31.84
N ALA A 475 -11.99 -7.72 -31.20
CA ALA A 475 -12.11 -7.11 -29.87
C ALA A 475 -11.25 -7.84 -28.82
N LYS A 476 -11.18 -9.17 -28.88
CA LYS A 476 -10.34 -9.99 -28.00
C LYS A 476 -8.85 -9.73 -28.23
N GLN A 477 -8.40 -9.67 -29.48
CA GLN A 477 -7.02 -9.35 -29.83
C GLN A 477 -6.67 -7.93 -29.37
N TYR A 478 -7.53 -6.95 -29.66
CA TYR A 478 -7.32 -5.58 -29.21
C TYR A 478 -7.26 -5.47 -27.69
N ARG A 479 -8.11 -6.20 -26.95
CA ARG A 479 -8.05 -6.28 -25.47
C ARG A 479 -6.77 -6.96 -24.95
N ARG A 480 -6.17 -7.87 -25.73
CA ARG A 480 -4.86 -8.47 -25.40
C ARG A 480 -3.72 -7.49 -25.62
N GLU A 481 -3.80 -6.66 -26.66
CA GLU A 481 -2.85 -5.59 -26.94
C GLU A 481 -3.05 -4.34 -26.07
N PHE A 482 -4.21 -4.20 -25.41
CA PHE A 482 -4.45 -3.14 -24.43
C PHE A 482 -3.64 -3.46 -23.16
N HIS A 483 -2.66 -2.61 -22.85
CA HIS A 483 -1.96 -2.65 -21.57
C HIS A 483 -3.00 -2.69 -20.42
N ARG A 484 -3.00 -3.75 -19.60
CA ARG A 484 -3.97 -3.87 -18.49
C ARG A 484 -3.38 -3.25 -17.22
N TRP A 485 -2.90 -2.02 -17.33
CA TRP A 485 -2.45 -1.30 -16.15
C TRP A 485 -3.67 -1.00 -15.28
N SER A 486 -3.57 -1.25 -13.98
CA SER A 486 -4.64 -0.93 -13.05
C SER A 486 -4.55 0.54 -12.67
N PHE A 487 -5.05 1.42 -13.54
CA PHE A 487 -5.03 2.87 -13.32
C PHE A 487 -5.74 3.31 -12.04
N GLY A 488 -6.80 2.59 -11.63
CA GLY A 488 -7.45 2.83 -10.36
C GLY A 488 -6.50 2.63 -9.18
N ARG A 489 -5.74 1.53 -9.17
CA ARG A 489 -4.75 1.22 -8.14
C ARG A 489 -3.59 2.23 -8.14
N LEU A 490 -3.08 2.58 -9.31
CA LEU A 490 -2.03 3.59 -9.43
C LEU A 490 -2.49 4.96 -8.93
N GLY A 491 -3.70 5.39 -9.31
CA GLY A 491 -4.30 6.63 -8.82
C GLY A 491 -4.50 6.64 -7.31
N GLN A 492 -4.87 5.49 -6.71
CA GLN A 492 -4.94 5.32 -5.25
C GLN A 492 -3.56 5.49 -4.60
N TYR A 493 -2.51 4.85 -5.12
CA TYR A 493 -1.18 5.02 -4.54
C TYR A 493 -0.62 6.43 -4.70
N ILE A 494 -0.87 7.10 -5.82
CA ILE A 494 -0.53 8.53 -5.96
C ILE A 494 -1.29 9.34 -4.91
N THR A 495 -2.57 9.02 -4.70
CA THR A 495 -3.40 9.71 -3.70
C THR A 495 -2.87 9.53 -2.29
N GLU A 496 -2.51 8.31 -1.91
CA GLU A 496 -1.95 7.99 -0.59
C GLU A 496 -0.59 8.65 -0.39
N ALA A 497 0.30 8.57 -1.39
CA ALA A 497 1.63 9.17 -1.31
C ALA A 497 1.56 10.70 -1.22
N ALA A 498 0.63 11.34 -1.95
CA ALA A 498 0.44 12.79 -1.91
C ALA A 498 -0.14 13.24 -0.56
N LYS A 499 -1.11 12.49 0.00
CA LYS A 499 -1.64 12.73 1.34
C LYS A 499 -0.56 12.66 2.42
N GLN A 500 0.39 11.74 2.32
CA GLN A 500 1.51 11.66 3.26
C GLN A 500 2.39 12.91 3.26
N GLN A 501 2.47 13.62 2.12
CA GLN A 501 3.23 14.87 1.97
C GLN A 501 2.35 16.12 2.15
N GLY A 502 1.05 15.98 2.42
CA GLY A 502 0.12 17.09 2.55
C GLY A 502 -0.24 17.79 1.23
N ILE A 503 -0.04 17.13 0.08
CA ILE A 503 -0.36 17.68 -1.25
C ILE A 503 -1.85 17.43 -1.57
N VAL A 504 -2.54 18.48 -2.04
CA VAL A 504 -3.96 18.40 -2.43
C VAL A 504 -4.10 17.66 -3.76
N ILE A 505 -5.19 16.91 -3.92
CA ILE A 505 -5.47 16.15 -5.14
C ILE A 505 -6.80 16.60 -5.71
N TYR A 506 -6.80 16.93 -7.00
CA TYR A 506 -8.00 17.21 -7.77
C TYR A 506 -8.25 16.13 -8.80
N LYS A 507 -9.49 16.03 -9.27
CA LYS A 507 -9.86 15.19 -10.40
C LYS A 507 -10.21 16.09 -11.58
N GLY A 508 -9.57 15.86 -12.71
CA GLY A 508 -9.86 16.53 -13.98
C GLY A 508 -10.36 15.55 -15.03
N TRP A 509 -10.96 16.07 -16.08
CA TRP A 509 -11.35 15.30 -17.25
C TRP A 509 -10.16 15.15 -18.21
N GLN A 510 -9.95 13.93 -18.73
CA GLN A 510 -8.89 13.66 -19.71
C GLN A 510 -9.48 13.42 -21.11
N PRO A 511 -9.02 14.12 -22.14
CA PRO A 511 -9.46 13.87 -23.50
C PRO A 511 -8.97 12.51 -24.01
N LYS A 512 -9.74 11.92 -24.93
CA LYS A 512 -9.46 10.59 -25.50
C LYS A 512 -8.31 10.66 -26.52
N HIS A 513 -8.28 11.72 -27.31
CA HIS A 513 -7.30 11.97 -28.38
C HIS A 513 -6.29 13.05 -27.96
N GLY A 514 -5.24 13.23 -28.76
CA GLY A 514 -4.15 14.16 -28.48
C GLY A 514 -2.92 13.51 -27.86
N ASN A 515 -1.84 14.29 -27.83
CA ASN A 515 -0.57 13.90 -27.23
C ASN A 515 -0.70 13.77 -25.71
N GLU A 516 0.18 12.98 -25.08
CA GLU A 516 0.12 12.75 -23.62
C GLU A 516 0.31 14.05 -22.82
N GLN A 517 1.16 14.95 -23.32
CA GLN A 517 1.33 16.28 -22.74
C GLN A 517 0.05 17.13 -22.82
N GLU A 518 -0.61 17.16 -23.97
CA GLU A 518 -1.89 17.86 -24.17
C GLU A 518 -2.99 17.28 -23.29
N LYS A 519 -3.00 15.95 -23.13
CA LYS A 519 -3.92 15.25 -22.23
C LYS A 519 -3.71 15.66 -20.78
N ALA A 520 -2.46 15.69 -20.31
CA ALA A 520 -2.14 16.11 -18.94
C ALA A 520 -2.49 17.59 -18.72
N MET A 521 -2.28 18.44 -19.73
CA MET A 521 -2.67 19.85 -19.69
C MET A 521 -4.18 20.02 -19.60
N ALA A 522 -4.95 19.32 -20.45
CA ALA A 522 -6.41 19.37 -20.41
C ALA A 522 -6.99 18.88 -19.07
N VAL A 523 -6.34 17.90 -18.43
CA VAL A 523 -6.68 17.46 -17.07
C VAL A 523 -6.52 18.60 -16.07
N ILE A 524 -5.44 19.40 -16.16
CA ILE A 524 -5.25 20.56 -15.30
C ILE A 524 -6.33 21.61 -15.56
N THR A 525 -6.53 21.99 -16.82
CA THR A 525 -7.49 23.06 -17.19
C THR A 525 -8.90 22.74 -16.71
N SER A 526 -9.36 21.50 -16.89
CA SER A 526 -10.70 21.05 -16.48
C SER A 526 -10.91 20.98 -14.97
N ALA A 527 -9.84 20.93 -14.17
CA ALA A 527 -9.94 20.95 -12.72
C ALA A 527 -9.83 22.36 -12.12
N THR A 528 -9.38 23.34 -12.90
CA THR A 528 -9.25 24.75 -12.50
C THR A 528 -10.43 25.61 -12.91
N THR A 529 -11.24 25.15 -13.86
CA THR A 529 -12.57 25.67 -14.19
C THR A 529 -13.59 25.12 -13.21
#